data_AF-A0A2T2V6N9-F1
#
_entry.id   AF-A0A2T2V6N9-F1
#
_cell.length_a   1.000
_cell.length_b   1.000
_cell.length_c   1.000
_cell.angle_alpha   90.00
_cell.angle_beta   90.00
_cell.angle_gamma   90.00
#
_symmetry.space_group_name_H-M   'P 1'
#
loop_
_entity.id
_entity.type
_entity.pdbx_description
1 polymer ?
#
loop_
_entity_poly.entity_id
_entity_poly.type
_entity_poly.pdbx_seq_one_letter_code
_entity_poly.pdbx_strand_id
1 'polypeptide(L)' 'MELPELTTGQYSLVYNMMSLTIAAFLGSFVFFIFGRKYVGEQYQKAVLTSAVVVGIAAYHYFRIAHSWAGAFAIEGGS' A
#
# COMPACT_ATOMS: atom_id res chain seq x y z
N MET A 1 -17.70 15.24 10.22
CA MET A 1 -16.44 16.01 10.24
C MET A 1 -16.14 16.28 8.78
N GLU A 2 -16.15 17.54 8.37
CA GLU A 2 -15.82 17.92 6.99
C GLU A 2 -14.32 17.71 6.75
N LEU A 3 -13.95 17.24 5.56
CA LEU A 3 -12.55 17.12 5.15
C LEU A 3 -12.00 18.49 4.74
N PRO A 4 -10.73 18.79 5.03
CA PRO A 4 -10.12 20.06 4.62
C PRO A 4 -9.95 20.13 3.11
N GLU A 5 -10.04 21.33 2.54
CA GLU A 5 -9.63 21.56 1.15
C GLU A 5 -8.11 21.39 1.00
N LEU A 6 -7.69 20.72 -0.07
CA LEU A 6 -6.29 20.43 -0.35
C LEU A 6 -5.89 21.05 -1.68
N THR A 7 -4.67 21.58 -1.75
CA THR A 7 -4.04 21.88 -3.04
C THR A 7 -3.78 20.60 -3.82
N THR A 8 -3.71 20.69 -5.15
CA THR A 8 -3.38 19.54 -6.03
C THR A 8 -2.09 18.85 -5.62
N GLY A 9 -1.09 19.62 -5.17
CA GLY A 9 0.19 19.08 -4.68
C GLY A 9 0.04 18.27 -3.39
N GLN A 10 -0.73 18.75 -2.42
CA GLN A 10 -0.99 18.04 -1.16
C GLN A 10 -1.77 16.74 -1.39
N TYR A 11 -2.83 16.80 -2.21
CA TYR A 11 -3.59 15.60 -2.60
C TYR A 11 -2.68 14.56 -3.29
N SER A 12 -1.92 15.00 -4.28
CA SER A 12 -1.06 14.12 -5.08
C SER A 12 0.06 13.51 -4.25
N LEU A 13 0.61 14.25 -3.28
CA LEU A 13 1.64 13.73 -2.38
C LEU A 13 1.13 12.51 -1.60
N VAL A 14 -0.04 12.64 -0.97
CA VAL A 14 -0.64 11.55 -0.18
C VAL A 14 -1.02 10.37 -1.08
N TYR A 15 -1.64 10.64 -2.23
CA TYR A 15 -2.01 9.59 -3.19
C TYR A 15 -0.77 8.82 -3.70
N ASN A 16 0.29 9.52 -4.08
CA ASN A 16 1.54 8.88 -4.53
C ASN A 16 2.24 8.10 -3.41
N MET A 17 2.18 8.58 -2.17
CA MET A 17 2.73 7.84 -1.02
C MET A 17 2.02 6.51 -0.80
N MET A 18 0.68 6.50 -0.90
CA MET A 18 -0.10 5.26 -0.82
C MET A 18 0.20 4.34 -2.01
N SER A 19 0.30 4.88 -3.22
CA SER A 19 0.68 4.13 -4.42
C SER A 19 2.04 3.43 -4.26
N LEU A 20 3.05 4.17 -3.79
CA LEU A 20 4.37 3.62 -3.47
C LEU A 20 4.28 2.52 -2.41
N THR A 21 3.49 2.74 -1.36
CA THR A 21 3.31 1.76 -0.27
C THR A 21 2.68 0.46 -0.77
N ILE A 22 1.66 0.54 -1.62
CA ILE A 22 1.04 -0.63 -2.25
C ILE A 22 2.07 -1.38 -3.10
N ALA A 23 2.82 -0.67 -3.94
CA ALA A 23 3.86 -1.26 -4.77
C ALA A 23 4.95 -1.95 -3.93
N ALA A 24 5.40 -1.31 -2.85
CA ALA A 24 6.39 -1.87 -1.94
C ALA A 24 5.87 -3.13 -1.24
N PHE A 25 4.64 -3.12 -0.73
CA PHE A 25 4.05 -4.28 -0.06
C PHE A 25 3.81 -5.46 -1.00
N LEU A 26 3.33 -5.21 -2.23
CA LEU A 26 3.20 -6.26 -3.25
C LEU A 26 4.57 -6.83 -3.65
N GLY A 27 5.58 -5.96 -3.81
CA GLY A 27 6.96 -6.38 -4.05
C GLY A 27 7.50 -7.25 -2.91
N SER A 28 7.32 -6.83 -1.66
CA SER A 28 7.69 -7.61 -0.47
C SER A 28 6.93 -8.93 -0.37
N PHE A 29 5.63 -8.94 -0.68
CA PHE A 29 4.80 -10.15 -0.69
C PHE A 29 5.38 -11.22 -1.61
N VAL A 30 5.63 -10.84 -2.86
CA VAL A 30 6.25 -11.70 -3.88
C VAL A 30 7.64 -12.14 -3.43
N PHE A 31 8.45 -11.19 -2.96
CA PHE A 31 9.80 -11.47 -2.49
C PHE A 31 9.83 -12.48 -1.34
N PHE A 32 8.93 -12.38 -0.35
CA PHE A 32 8.90 -13.31 0.78
C PHE A 32 8.42 -14.72 0.37
N ILE A 33 7.43 -14.83 -0.52
CA ILE A 33 6.97 -16.13 -1.02
C ILE A 33 8.11 -16.89 -1.72
N PHE A 34 8.79 -16.24 -2.66
CA PHE A 34 9.87 -16.87 -3.42
C PHE A 34 11.18 -16.93 -2.62
N GLY A 35 11.38 -15.98 -1.70
CA GLY A 35 12.57 -15.82 -0.89
C GLY A 35 12.69 -16.82 0.26
N ARG A 36 11.58 -17.46 0.67
CA ARG A 36 11.58 -18.45 1.77
C ARG A 36 12.62 -19.56 1.61
N LYS A 37 12.95 -19.95 0.38
CA LYS A 37 13.93 -21.02 0.10
C LYS A 37 15.39 -20.64 0.41
N TYR A 38 15.67 -19.35 0.62
CA TYR A 38 17.01 -18.85 0.94
C TYR A 38 17.26 -18.72 2.46
N VAL A 39 16.30 -19.12 3.30
CA VAL A 39 16.46 -19.19 4.76
C VAL A 39 16.37 -20.63 5.26
N GLY A 40 16.94 -20.91 6.43
CA GLY A 40 16.85 -22.23 7.06
C GLY A 40 15.41 -22.68 7.25
N GLU A 41 15.16 -23.99 7.10
CA GLU A 41 13.81 -24.58 7.11
C GLU A 41 12.99 -24.19 8.34
N GLN A 42 13.63 -24.09 9.51
CA GLN A 42 12.97 -23.69 10.75
C GLN A 42 12.40 -22.25 10.70
N TYR A 43 12.92 -21.38 9.84
CA TYR A 43 12.52 -19.97 9.73
C TYR A 43 11.54 -19.70 8.58
N GLN A 44 11.33 -20.66 7.68
CA GLN A 44 10.48 -20.47 6.50
C GLN A 44 9.04 -20.11 6.85
N LYS A 45 8.51 -20.67 7.95
CA LYS A 45 7.17 -20.34 8.44
C LYS A 45 7.08 -18.86 8.83
N ALA A 46 8.11 -18.31 9.47
CA ALA A 46 8.15 -16.89 9.83
C ALA A 46 8.14 -16.00 8.57
N VAL A 47 8.94 -16.35 7.55
CA VAL A 47 8.96 -15.63 6.26
C VAL A 47 7.60 -15.67 5.56
N LEU A 48 6.94 -16.84 5.57
CA LEU A 48 5.59 -16.96 5.01
C LEU A 48 4.55 -16.17 5.79
N THR A 49 4.64 -16.12 7.12
CA THR A 49 3.78 -15.24 7.93
C THR A 49 4.01 -13.77 7.56
N SER A 50 5.26 -13.33 7.37
CA SER A 50 5.57 -11.98 6.90
C SER A 50 4.95 -11.71 5.53
N ALA A 51 4.98 -12.67 4.60
CA ALA A 51 4.28 -12.57 3.33
C ALA A 51 2.77 -12.31 3.55
N VAL A 52 2.10 -13.15 4.34
CA VAL A 52 0.67 -12.97 4.62
C VAL A 52 0.36 -11.58 5.17
N VAL A 53 1.15 -11.08 6.12
CA VAL A 53 0.97 -9.75 6.72
C VAL A 53 1.08 -8.64 5.66
N VAL A 54 2.14 -8.62 4.86
CA VAL A 54 2.31 -7.56 3.85
C VAL A 54 1.30 -7.67 2.70
N GLY A 55 0.83 -8.88 2.38
CA GLY A 55 -0.26 -9.08 1.41
C GLY A 55 -1.59 -8.49 1.90
N ILE A 56 -1.94 -8.70 3.17
CA ILE A 56 -3.11 -8.08 3.80
C ILE A 56 -2.95 -6.55 3.82
N ALA A 57 -1.77 -6.06 4.20
CA ALA A 57 -1.46 -4.63 4.22
C ALA A 57 -1.60 -3.99 2.83
N ALA A 58 -1.12 -4.65 1.77
CA ALA A 58 -1.28 -4.18 0.39
C ALA A 58 -2.77 -4.02 0.02
N TYR A 59 -3.60 -5.01 0.34
CA TYR A 59 -5.05 -4.93 0.13
C TYR A 59 -5.69 -3.76 0.90
N HIS A 60 -5.30 -3.55 2.16
CA HIS A 60 -5.84 -2.45 2.96
C HIS A 60 -5.41 -1.10 2.41
N TYR A 61 -4.15 -0.92 2.02
CA TYR A 61 -3.68 0.31 1.40
C TYR A 61 -4.32 0.58 0.04
N PHE A 62 -4.60 -0.46 -0.75
CA PHE A 62 -5.40 -0.32 -1.98
C PHE A 62 -6.79 0.26 -1.69
N ARG A 63 -7.47 -0.25 -0.66
CA ARG A 63 -8.77 0.31 -0.25
C ARG A 63 -8.67 1.72 0.30
N ILE A 64 -7.64 2.04 1.08
CA ILE A 64 -7.42 3.39 1.61
C ILE A 64 -7.18 4.36 0.45
N ALA A 65 -6.36 4.00 -0.54
CA ALA A 65 -6.13 4.82 -1.72
C ALA A 65 -7.41 5.08 -2.52
N HIS A 66 -8.26 4.05 -2.70
CA HIS A 66 -9.56 4.22 -3.34
C HIS A 66 -10.49 5.12 -2.53
N SER A 67 -10.53 4.94 -1.20
CA SER A 67 -11.31 5.79 -0.30
C SER A 67 -10.83 7.24 -0.33
N TRP A 68 -9.51 7.48 -0.41
CA TRP A 68 -8.93 8.81 -0.54
C TRP A 68 -9.34 9.45 -1.87
N ALA A 69 -9.20 8.74 -2.98
CA ALA A 69 -9.58 9.25 -4.30
C ALA A 69 -11.09 9.55 -4.41
N GLY A 70 -11.95 8.77 -3.73
CA GLY A 70 -13.38 9.02 -3.70
C GLY A 70 -13.82 10.12 -2.72
N ALA A 71 -12.96 10.54 -1.79
CA ALA A 71 -13.28 11.53 -0.76
C ALA A 71 -13.02 12.98 -1.19
N PHE A 72 -12.21 13.19 -2.24
CA PHE A 72 -11.90 14.51 -2.78
C PHE A 72 -12.40 14.66 -4.22
N ALA A 73 -13.10 15.76 -4.50
CA ALA A 73 -13.41 16.16 -5.87
C ALA A 73 -12.34 17.14 -6.38
N ILE A 74 -11.96 17.03 -7.65
CA ILE A 74 -11.11 18.03 -8.28
C ILE A 74 -12.01 19.19 -8.71
N GLU A 75 -12.05 20.26 -7.92
CA GLU A 75 -12.62 21.53 -8.35
C GLU A 75 -11.55 22.36 -9.06
N GLY A 76 -11.80 22.78 -10.30
CA GLY A 76 -10.91 23.68 -11.04
C GLY A 76 -10.06 23.01 -12.13
N GLY A 77 -10.68 22.22 -13.01
CA GLY A 77 -10.10 21.93 -14.32
C GLY A 77 -10.15 23.19 -15.19
N SER A 78 -9.00 23.84 -15.38
CA SER A 78 -8.73 24.73 -16.52
C SER A 78 -7.83 24.02 -17.52
#